data_AF-A0A241VL96-F1
#
_entry.id   AF-A0A241VL96-F1
#
_cell.length_a   1.000
_cell.length_b   1.000
_cell.length_c   1.000
_cell.angle_alpha   90.00
_cell.angle_beta   90.00
_cell.angle_gamma   90.00
#
_symmetry.space_group_name_H-M   'P 1'
#
loop_
_entity.id
_entity.type
_entity.pdbx_description
1 polymer ?
#
loop_
_entity_poly.entity_id
_entity_poly.type
_entity_poly.pdbx_seq_one_letter_code
_entity_poly.pdbx_strand_id
1 'polypeptide(L)'
;MKKLSVSELAKLYGYSRQAIYAHINKGNLSKGSDGLIDFSEALRVFGEPQNKASNVNQSQSTNSQNLTEVDLLKRQVDILEKQLNQALLRENQSLERESFYQEQIEAMQRLLEAPKPHIPTSVDPDSTQAEPMTEEKEEVIAMPQKEPDATENKRIPVPEQVEQEPEKRGFWSRFFRPYD
;
A
#
# COMPACT_ATOMS: atom_id res chain seq x y z
N MET A 1 18.30 -41.60 35.54
CA MET A 1 18.20 -40.13 35.57
C MET A 1 19.60 -39.53 35.56
N LYS A 2 19.77 -38.28 35.08
CA LYS A 2 21.04 -37.56 35.22
C LYS A 2 21.20 -37.14 36.67
N LYS A 3 22.33 -37.48 37.29
CA LYS A 3 22.70 -37.04 38.64
C LYS A 3 23.66 -35.85 38.56
N LEU A 4 23.53 -34.92 39.50
CA LEU A 4 24.32 -33.69 39.59
C LEU A 4 24.83 -33.51 41.02
N SER A 5 26.07 -33.08 41.17
CA SER A 5 26.57 -32.57 42.44
C SER A 5 25.95 -31.20 42.77
N VAL A 6 25.98 -30.83 44.05
CA VAL A 6 25.56 -29.48 44.53
C VAL A 6 26.27 -28.36 43.75
N SER A 7 27.53 -28.56 43.34
CA SER A 7 28.30 -27.57 42.57
C SER A 7 27.83 -27.42 41.13
N GLU A 8 27.51 -28.53 40.46
CA GLU A 8 27.00 -28.52 39.08
C GLU A 8 25.57 -27.98 39.05
N LEU A 9 24.74 -28.38 40.01
CA LEU A 9 23.38 -27.88 40.14
C LEU A 9 23.34 -26.36 40.38
N ALA A 10 24.19 -25.86 41.29
CA ALA A 10 24.36 -24.42 41.54
C ALA A 10 24.76 -23.66 40.26
N LYS A 11 25.72 -24.18 39.48
CA LYS A 11 26.12 -23.59 38.19
C LYS A 11 25.00 -23.61 37.16
N LEU A 12 24.30 -24.74 37.03
CA LEU A 12 23.26 -24.98 36.02
C LEU A 12 22.07 -24.01 36.17
N TYR A 13 21.67 -23.74 37.42
CA TYR A 13 20.54 -22.85 37.73
C TYR A 13 20.97 -21.41 38.10
N GLY A 14 22.28 -21.13 38.20
CA GLY A 14 22.79 -19.83 38.59
C GLY A 14 22.59 -19.46 40.06
N TYR A 15 22.42 -20.45 40.95
CA TYR A 15 22.30 -20.27 42.39
C TYR A 15 23.65 -20.40 43.12
N SER A 16 23.72 -19.92 44.36
CA SER A 16 24.86 -20.22 45.24
C SER A 16 24.75 -21.65 45.80
N ARG A 17 25.89 -22.30 46.09
CA ARG A 17 25.91 -23.61 46.78
C ARG A 17 25.13 -23.59 48.10
N GLN A 18 25.18 -22.47 48.83
CA GLN A 18 24.48 -22.31 50.10
C GLN A 18 22.95 -22.25 49.93
N ALA A 19 22.45 -21.65 48.85
CA ALA A 19 21.03 -21.73 48.52
C ALA A 19 20.61 -23.19 48.30
N ILE A 20 21.37 -23.95 47.50
CA ILE A 20 21.08 -25.39 47.29
C ILE A 20 21.09 -26.17 48.61
N TYR A 21 22.08 -25.97 49.49
CA TYR A 21 22.09 -26.58 50.82
C TYR A 21 20.90 -26.16 51.69
N ALA A 22 20.45 -24.91 51.61
CA ALA A 22 19.25 -24.47 52.31
C ALA A 22 17.98 -25.19 51.81
N HIS A 23 17.87 -25.49 50.50
CA HIS A 23 16.76 -26.29 49.97
C HIS A 23 16.83 -27.77 50.42
N ILE A 24 18.02 -28.33 50.58
CA ILE A 24 18.21 -29.69 51.12
C ILE A 24 17.85 -29.74 52.61
N ASN A 25 18.38 -28.80 53.41
CA ASN A 25 18.14 -28.76 54.86
C ASN A 25 16.67 -28.44 55.22
N LYS A 26 15.93 -27.76 54.32
CA LYS A 26 14.48 -27.56 54.43
C LYS A 26 13.65 -28.78 54.04
N GLY A 27 14.26 -29.84 53.50
CA GLY A 27 13.56 -31.01 52.96
C GLY A 27 12.91 -30.80 51.60
N ASN A 28 13.10 -29.64 50.96
CA ASN A 28 12.48 -29.34 49.66
C ASN A 28 13.16 -30.08 48.51
N LEU A 29 14.47 -30.35 48.62
CA LEU A 29 15.29 -31.00 47.59
C LEU A 29 15.95 -32.26 48.17
N SER A 30 15.65 -33.43 47.61
CA SER A 30 16.25 -34.68 48.06
C SER A 30 17.70 -34.84 47.57
N LYS A 31 18.54 -35.48 48.40
CA LYS A 31 19.95 -35.79 48.12
C LYS A 31 20.19 -37.27 48.44
N GLY A 32 20.77 -38.00 47.49
CA GLY A 32 21.08 -39.42 47.64
C GLY A 32 22.20 -39.70 48.63
N SER A 33 22.34 -40.97 49.04
CA SER A 33 23.45 -41.46 49.87
C SER A 33 24.81 -41.37 49.17
N ASP A 34 24.82 -41.35 47.84
CA ASP A 34 25.96 -41.03 46.97
C ASP A 34 26.37 -39.54 47.02
N GLY A 35 25.59 -38.70 47.71
CA GLY A 35 25.81 -37.28 47.82
C GLY A 35 25.38 -36.46 46.60
N LEU A 36 24.73 -37.10 45.62
CA LEU A 36 24.25 -36.47 44.39
C LEU A 36 22.75 -36.15 44.46
N ILE A 37 22.31 -35.30 43.55
CA ILE A 37 20.92 -34.85 43.41
C ILE A 37 20.44 -35.26 42.02
N ASP A 38 19.29 -35.94 41.94
CA ASP A 38 18.70 -36.27 40.65
C ASP A 38 18.17 -35.02 39.94
N PHE A 39 18.39 -34.92 38.63
CA PHE A 39 17.96 -33.76 37.85
C PHE A 39 16.42 -33.58 37.86
N SER A 40 15.65 -34.64 38.07
CA SER A 40 14.19 -34.56 38.27
C SER A 40 13.80 -33.82 39.56
N GLU A 41 14.56 -33.99 40.64
CA GLU A 41 14.36 -33.22 41.88
C GLU A 41 14.70 -31.74 41.67
N ALA A 42 15.77 -31.47 40.92
CA ALA A 42 16.10 -30.11 40.52
C ALA A 42 15.01 -29.45 39.67
N LEU A 43 14.48 -30.16 38.66
CA LEU A 43 13.37 -29.67 37.82
C LEU A 43 12.10 -29.42 38.66
N ARG A 44 11.78 -30.31 39.61
CA ARG A 44 10.63 -30.16 40.51
C ARG A 44 10.73 -28.92 41.41
N VAL A 45 11.93 -28.60 41.89
CA VAL A 45 12.15 -27.53 42.88
C VAL A 45 12.45 -26.17 42.23
N PHE A 46 13.17 -26.16 41.10
CA PHE A 46 13.69 -24.94 40.47
C PHE A 46 13.15 -24.69 39.04
N GLY A 47 12.34 -25.60 38.48
CA GLY A 47 11.84 -25.50 37.10
C GLY A 47 12.91 -25.82 36.06
N GLU A 48 12.75 -25.30 34.85
CA GLU A 48 13.76 -25.48 33.79
C GLU A 48 14.94 -24.51 33.96
N PRO A 49 16.20 -24.98 33.86
CA PRO A 49 17.38 -24.14 34.06
C PRO A 49 17.50 -23.11 32.94
N GLN A 50 17.42 -21.83 33.31
CA GLN A 50 17.56 -20.71 32.40
C GLN A 50 19.03 -20.57 31.96
N ASN A 51 19.36 -21.20 30.83
CA ASN A 51 20.69 -21.17 30.22
C ASN A 51 21.10 -19.72 29.88
N LYS A 52 21.87 -19.06 30.75
CA LYS A 52 22.34 -17.67 30.54
C LYS A 52 23.20 -17.46 29.28
N ALA A 53 23.54 -18.53 28.55
CA ALA A 53 24.22 -18.48 27.26
C ALA A 53 23.30 -18.17 26.06
N SER A 54 21.97 -18.28 26.18
CA SER A 54 21.06 -18.11 25.02
C SER A 54 20.77 -16.65 24.65
N ASN A 55 20.96 -15.70 25.57
CA ASN A 55 20.57 -14.29 25.40
C ASN A 55 21.31 -13.58 24.24
N VAL A 56 22.56 -13.98 23.95
CA VAL A 56 23.36 -13.43 22.85
C VAL A 56 22.73 -13.76 21.48
N ASN A 57 22.32 -15.02 21.27
CA ASN A 57 21.72 -15.46 20.01
C ASN A 57 20.33 -14.83 19.80
N GLN A 58 19.56 -14.67 20.87
CA GLN A 58 18.23 -14.04 20.80
C GLN A 58 18.34 -12.55 20.41
N SER A 59 19.32 -11.84 20.94
CA SER A 59 19.60 -10.44 20.61
C SER A 59 20.15 -10.27 19.18
N GLN A 60 20.92 -11.23 18.67
CA GLN A 60 21.37 -11.21 17.28
C GLN A 60 20.20 -11.48 16.30
N SER A 61 19.32 -12.41 16.65
CA SER A 61 18.13 -12.72 15.83
C SER A 61 17.19 -11.52 15.71
N THR A 62 16.88 -10.81 16.79
CA THR A 62 16.04 -9.60 16.72
C THR A 62 16.70 -8.49 15.91
N ASN A 63 18.00 -8.24 16.08
CA ASN A 63 18.72 -7.26 15.26
C ASN A 63 18.68 -7.62 13.76
N SER A 64 18.83 -8.90 13.40
CA SER A 64 18.72 -9.34 12.00
C SER A 64 17.32 -9.13 11.40
N GLN A 65 16.26 -9.36 12.19
CA GLN A 65 14.87 -9.13 11.76
C GLN A 65 14.59 -7.64 11.49
N ASN A 66 15.03 -6.76 12.41
CA ASN A 66 14.90 -5.30 12.23
C ASN A 66 15.63 -4.80 10.98
N LEU A 67 16.83 -5.34 10.69
CA LEU A 67 17.57 -5.01 9.46
C LEU A 67 16.80 -5.43 8.19
N THR A 68 16.21 -6.63 8.18
CA THR A 68 15.41 -7.09 7.02
C THR A 68 14.13 -6.28 6.80
N GLU A 69 13.50 -5.78 7.86
CA GLU A 69 12.33 -4.90 7.76
C GLU A 69 12.71 -3.53 7.18
N VAL A 70 13.80 -2.93 7.68
CA VAL A 70 14.33 -1.66 7.18
C VAL A 70 14.69 -1.73 5.69
N ASP A 71 15.31 -2.83 5.23
CA ASP A 71 15.66 -2.99 3.82
C ASP A 71 14.44 -3.27 2.92
N LEU A 72 13.41 -3.94 3.44
CA LEU A 72 12.12 -4.08 2.75
C LEU A 72 11.41 -2.73 2.59
N LEU A 73 11.40 -1.91 3.64
CA LEU A 73 10.81 -0.57 3.61
C LEU A 73 11.54 0.36 2.63
N LYS A 74 12.88 0.36 2.61
CA LYS A 74 13.67 1.09 1.60
C LYS A 74 13.29 0.70 0.18
N ARG A 75 13.15 -0.61 -0.10
CA ARG A 75 12.72 -1.10 -1.41
C ARG A 75 11.30 -0.64 -1.78
N GLN A 76 10.40 -0.56 -0.81
CA GLN A 76 9.06 -0.02 -1.04
C GLN A 76 9.10 1.48 -1.38
N VAL A 77 9.94 2.26 -0.69
CA VAL A 77 10.14 3.69 -0.99
C VAL A 77 10.70 3.89 -2.40
N ASP A 78 11.76 3.17 -2.79
CA ASP A 78 12.34 3.22 -4.16
C ASP A 78 11.31 2.91 -5.25
N ILE A 79 10.46 1.90 -5.04
CA ILE A 79 9.36 1.57 -5.97
C ILE A 79 8.34 2.73 -6.06
N LEU A 80 7.98 3.35 -4.94
CA LEU A 80 7.03 4.48 -4.90
C LEU A 80 7.62 5.74 -5.55
N GLU A 81 8.89 6.06 -5.28
CA GLU A 81 9.61 7.16 -5.92
C GLU A 81 9.70 6.95 -7.44
N LYS A 82 9.99 5.73 -7.90
CA LYS A 82 10.00 5.40 -9.32
C LYS A 82 8.62 5.54 -9.97
N GLN A 83 7.56 5.10 -9.30
CA GLN A 83 6.18 5.28 -9.77
C GLN A 83 5.78 6.75 -9.86
N LEU A 84 6.15 7.57 -8.86
CA LEU A 84 5.92 9.01 -8.86
C LEU A 84 6.63 9.70 -10.02
N ASN A 85 7.92 9.40 -10.22
CA ASN A 85 8.70 9.95 -11.34
C ASN A 85 8.12 9.54 -12.71
N GLN A 86 7.61 8.32 -12.85
CA GLN A 86 6.93 7.87 -14.07
C GLN A 86 5.60 8.60 -14.30
N ALA A 87 4.84 8.89 -13.23
CA ALA A 87 3.61 9.67 -13.31
C ALA A 87 3.90 11.12 -13.73
N LEU A 88 4.86 11.79 -13.10
CA LEU A 88 5.29 13.15 -13.45
C LEU A 88 5.80 13.25 -14.89
N LEU A 89 6.56 12.25 -15.38
CA LEU A 89 7.01 12.23 -16.78
C LEU A 89 5.82 12.14 -17.75
N ARG A 90 4.80 11.33 -17.42
CA ARG A 90 3.58 11.21 -18.23
C ARG A 90 2.74 12.48 -18.20
N GLU A 91 2.65 13.15 -17.06
CA GLU A 91 1.95 14.42 -16.90
C GLU A 91 2.58 15.51 -17.76
N ASN A 92 3.90 15.71 -17.64
CA ASN A 92 4.64 16.68 -18.47
C ASN A 92 4.46 16.40 -19.97
N GLN A 93 4.53 15.14 -20.40
CA GLN A 93 4.26 14.75 -21.79
C GLN A 93 2.80 14.97 -22.25
N SER A 94 1.84 15.06 -21.33
CA SER A 94 0.46 15.46 -21.65
C SER A 94 0.38 16.97 -21.82
N LEU A 95 0.94 17.73 -20.86
CA LEU A 95 0.97 19.19 -20.88
C LEU A 95 1.66 19.73 -22.15
N GLU A 96 2.79 19.16 -22.55
CA GLU A 96 3.50 19.50 -23.81
C GLU A 96 2.63 19.27 -25.06
N ARG A 97 1.78 18.24 -25.06
CA ARG A 97 0.85 17.97 -26.18
C ARG A 97 -0.32 18.93 -26.16
N GLU A 98 -0.88 19.18 -24.97
CA GLU A 98 -2.00 20.09 -24.77
C GLU A 98 -1.62 21.52 -25.17
N SER A 99 -0.44 22.02 -24.76
CA SER A 99 0.06 23.32 -25.20
C SER A 99 0.28 23.39 -26.72
N PHE A 100 0.90 22.37 -27.31
CA PHE A 100 1.11 22.30 -28.76
C PHE A 100 -0.19 22.29 -29.58
N TYR A 101 -1.24 21.60 -29.11
CA TYR A 101 -2.55 21.66 -29.76
C TYR A 101 -3.27 22.98 -29.50
N GLN A 102 -3.13 23.57 -28.31
CA GLN A 102 -3.68 24.89 -28.00
C GLN A 102 -3.07 25.98 -28.89
N GLU A 103 -1.75 25.98 -29.09
CA GLU A 103 -1.05 26.89 -30.01
C GLU A 103 -1.54 26.74 -31.46
N GLN A 104 -1.74 25.50 -31.94
CA GLN A 104 -2.31 25.26 -33.27
C GLN A 104 -3.75 25.77 -33.41
N ILE A 105 -4.57 25.58 -32.37
CA ILE A 105 -5.95 26.08 -32.35
C ILE A 105 -5.96 27.60 -32.35
N GLU A 106 -5.12 28.26 -31.55
CA GLU A 106 -4.98 29.72 -31.53
C GLU A 106 -4.49 30.25 -32.88
N ALA A 107 -3.47 29.63 -33.47
CA ALA A 107 -2.97 30.01 -34.79
C ALA A 107 -4.05 29.87 -35.89
N MET A 108 -4.83 28.79 -35.86
CA MET A 108 -5.96 28.60 -36.78
C MET A 108 -7.06 29.63 -36.54
N GLN A 109 -7.42 29.91 -35.28
CA GLN A 109 -8.39 30.96 -34.94
C GLN A 109 -7.93 32.33 -35.45
N ARG A 110 -6.65 32.69 -35.26
CA ARG A 110 -6.06 33.95 -35.73
C ARG A 110 -6.06 34.08 -37.26
N LEU A 111 -5.92 32.98 -38.00
CA LEU A 111 -6.04 32.97 -39.46
C LEU A 111 -7.49 33.08 -39.95
N LEU A 112 -8.44 32.59 -39.15
CA LEU A 112 -9.88 32.67 -39.42
C LEU A 112 -10.53 33.94 -38.85
N GLU A 113 -9.82 34.71 -38.01
CA GLU A 113 -10.29 35.97 -37.46
C GLU A 113 -10.34 37.02 -38.57
N ALA A 114 -11.50 37.12 -39.22
CA ALA A 114 -11.76 38.11 -40.26
C ALA A 114 -11.41 39.52 -39.75
N PRO A 115 -10.88 40.42 -40.61
CA PRO A 115 -10.57 41.78 -40.21
C PRO A 115 -11.81 42.43 -39.59
N LYS A 116 -11.80 42.67 -38.28
CA LYS A 116 -12.86 43.40 -37.58
C LYS A 116 -12.99 44.75 -38.28
N PRO A 117 -14.13 45.07 -38.91
CA PRO A 117 -14.27 46.33 -39.61
C PRO A 117 -14.18 47.44 -38.57
N HIS A 118 -13.07 48.18 -38.60
CA HIS A 118 -13.03 49.48 -37.97
C HIS A 118 -14.11 50.32 -38.65
N ILE A 119 -15.16 50.66 -37.93
CA ILE A 119 -16.14 51.65 -38.35
C ILE A 119 -15.57 53.00 -37.91
N PRO A 120 -14.89 53.78 -38.77
CA PRO A 120 -14.72 55.19 -38.48
C PRO A 120 -16.10 55.84 -38.50
N THR A 121 -16.47 56.50 -37.41
CA THR A 121 -17.67 57.33 -37.30
C THR A 121 -17.76 58.27 -38.51
N SER A 122 -18.69 58.00 -39.42
CA SER A 122 -18.98 58.88 -40.54
C SER A 122 -19.64 60.14 -39.99
N VAL A 123 -18.90 61.25 -39.99
CA VAL A 123 -19.43 62.56 -39.63
C VAL A 123 -20.14 63.12 -40.85
N ASP A 124 -21.47 63.25 -40.77
CA ASP A 124 -22.21 64.23 -41.55
C ASP A 124 -23.42 64.71 -40.73
N PRO A 125 -23.60 66.03 -40.51
CA PRO A 125 -24.71 66.53 -39.71
C PRO A 125 -25.83 67.07 -40.61
N ASP A 126 -27.00 66.43 -40.61
CA ASP A 126 -28.24 67.22 -40.60
C ASP A 126 -29.52 66.46 -40.20
N SER A 127 -30.18 67.04 -39.20
CA SER A 127 -31.63 67.26 -39.14
C SER A 127 -32.66 66.10 -39.10
N THR A 128 -33.32 66.02 -37.93
CA THR A 128 -34.78 65.77 -37.75
C THR A 128 -35.31 64.32 -37.74
N GLN A 129 -35.28 63.75 -36.53
CA GLN A 129 -36.48 63.35 -35.74
C GLN A 129 -37.60 62.52 -36.42
N ALA A 130 -37.64 61.21 -36.10
CA ALA A 130 -38.87 60.49 -35.70
C ALA A 130 -38.57 59.07 -35.17
N GLU A 131 -38.56 58.91 -33.85
CA GLU A 131 -39.10 57.69 -33.19
C GLU A 131 -40.65 57.74 -33.27
N PRO A 132 -41.45 56.66 -33.03
CA PRO A 132 -41.15 55.56 -32.08
C PRO A 132 -41.71 54.15 -32.39
N MET A 133 -41.48 53.23 -31.43
CA MET A 133 -42.29 52.01 -31.13
C MET A 133 -42.32 50.89 -32.21
N THR A 134 -42.52 49.61 -31.86
CA THR A 134 -43.03 48.98 -30.63
C THR A 134 -42.16 47.71 -30.37
N GLU A 135 -41.62 47.43 -29.18
CA GLU A 135 -42.32 46.85 -27.99
C GLU A 135 -43.07 45.54 -28.39
N GLU A 136 -42.96 44.38 -27.72
CA GLU A 136 -42.56 43.97 -26.36
C GLU A 136 -42.07 42.49 -26.45
N LYS A 137 -41.52 41.75 -25.46
CA LYS A 137 -41.72 41.70 -24.00
C LYS A 137 -40.47 41.16 -23.27
N GLU A 138 -40.37 41.59 -22.01
CA GLU A 138 -39.50 41.14 -20.90
C GLU A 138 -39.40 39.59 -20.79
N GLU A 139 -38.23 38.99 -20.54
CA GLU A 139 -37.49 38.88 -19.26
C GLU A 139 -38.04 37.78 -18.31
N VAL A 140 -37.20 37.31 -17.36
CA VAL A 140 -37.53 36.46 -16.20
C VAL A 140 -37.56 34.91 -16.38
N ILE A 141 -36.36 34.30 -16.26
CA ILE A 141 -35.97 33.23 -15.30
C ILE A 141 -36.68 31.84 -15.29
N ALA A 142 -35.84 30.79 -15.47
CA ALA A 142 -35.84 29.39 -14.94
C ALA A 142 -36.64 28.21 -15.57
N MET A 143 -35.87 27.28 -16.21
CA MET A 143 -35.82 25.78 -16.10
C MET A 143 -37.10 24.88 -16.20
N PRO A 144 -37.05 23.56 -16.59
CA PRO A 144 -35.92 22.59 -16.48
C PRO A 144 -35.67 21.55 -17.63
N GLN A 145 -34.64 20.71 -17.41
CA GLN A 145 -34.16 19.44 -18.02
C GLN A 145 -35.07 18.52 -18.88
N LYS A 146 -34.50 17.71 -19.82
CA LYS A 146 -34.18 16.25 -19.67
C LYS A 146 -33.70 15.50 -20.95
N GLU A 147 -32.87 14.45 -20.77
CA GLU A 147 -32.27 13.42 -21.69
C GLU A 147 -33.13 12.11 -21.83
N PRO A 148 -32.73 10.98 -22.50
CA PRO A 148 -31.81 10.72 -23.65
C PRO A 148 -32.34 9.63 -24.69
N ASP A 149 -31.47 9.19 -25.63
CA ASP A 149 -31.11 7.76 -25.97
C ASP A 149 -31.29 7.10 -27.38
N ALA A 150 -30.24 6.30 -27.73
CA ALA A 150 -30.04 5.15 -28.65
C ALA A 150 -30.48 5.07 -30.16
N THR A 151 -29.53 4.70 -31.07
CA THR A 151 -29.53 3.41 -31.86
C THR A 151 -28.36 3.18 -32.86
N GLU A 152 -27.59 2.10 -32.61
CA GLU A 152 -26.98 1.06 -33.48
C GLU A 152 -26.21 1.28 -34.82
N ASN A 153 -25.25 0.35 -35.04
CA ASN A 153 -24.59 -0.13 -36.28
C ASN A 153 -23.18 0.46 -36.60
N LYS A 154 -22.15 -0.30 -37.03
CA LYS A 154 -21.90 -1.78 -37.03
C LYS A 154 -20.36 -2.12 -36.94
N ARG A 155 -19.81 -3.13 -37.64
CA ARG A 155 -18.48 -3.77 -37.42
C ARG A 155 -17.88 -4.46 -38.67
N ILE A 156 -16.56 -4.71 -38.66
CA ILE A 156 -15.78 -5.65 -39.52
C ILE A 156 -15.16 -6.73 -38.59
N PRO A 157 -15.02 -8.01 -38.99
CA PRO A 157 -14.57 -9.09 -38.10
C PRO A 157 -13.03 -9.18 -37.95
N VAL A 158 -12.58 -9.60 -36.75
CA VAL A 158 -11.19 -9.90 -36.41
C VAL A 158 -11.02 -11.44 -36.31
N PRO A 159 -9.90 -12.04 -36.75
CA PRO A 159 -9.68 -13.49 -36.65
C PRO A 159 -9.73 -14.02 -35.22
N GLU A 160 -10.38 -15.17 -35.07
CA GLU A 160 -10.66 -15.84 -33.80
C GLU A 160 -9.45 -16.69 -33.35
N GLN A 161 -8.62 -16.13 -32.47
CA GLN A 161 -7.52 -16.87 -31.84
C GLN A 161 -8.02 -17.46 -30.51
N VAL A 162 -8.43 -18.72 -30.55
CA VAL A 162 -8.93 -19.46 -29.38
C VAL A 162 -7.76 -19.81 -28.45
N GLU A 163 -7.63 -19.07 -27.36
CA GLU A 163 -6.87 -19.51 -26.18
C GLU A 163 -7.89 -19.79 -25.06
N GLN A 164 -7.96 -21.05 -24.62
CA GLN A 164 -8.94 -21.48 -23.61
C GLN A 164 -8.59 -20.86 -22.25
N GLU A 165 -9.43 -19.96 -21.73
CA GLU A 165 -9.32 -19.53 -20.32
C GLU A 165 -9.38 -20.78 -19.42
N PRO A 166 -8.40 -21.01 -18.52
CA PRO A 166 -8.49 -22.11 -17.57
C PRO A 166 -9.62 -21.81 -16.57
N GLU A 167 -10.56 -22.75 -16.43
CA GLU A 167 -11.72 -22.59 -15.55
C GLU A 167 -11.30 -22.17 -14.13
N LYS A 168 -11.86 -21.05 -13.66
CA LYS A 168 -11.53 -20.45 -12.36
C LYS A 168 -12.04 -21.35 -11.23
N ARG A 169 -11.20 -22.29 -10.81
CA ARG A 169 -11.38 -23.18 -9.64
C ARG A 169 -11.66 -22.37 -8.37
N GLY A 170 -12.94 -22.19 -8.06
CA GLY A 170 -13.41 -21.52 -6.84
C GLY A 170 -12.93 -22.21 -5.57
N PHE A 171 -12.90 -21.48 -4.44
CA PHE A 171 -12.23 -21.90 -3.19
C PHE A 171 -12.56 -23.32 -2.70
N TRP A 172 -13.80 -23.77 -2.91
CA TRP A 172 -14.30 -25.10 -2.51
C TRP A 172 -13.82 -26.25 -3.41
N SER A 173 -13.43 -25.98 -4.66
CA SER A 173 -12.99 -27.00 -5.62
C SER A 173 -11.64 -27.65 -5.29
N ARG A 174 -10.86 -27.05 -4.39
CA ARG A 174 -9.59 -27.61 -3.89
C ARG A 174 -9.75 -28.59 -2.71
N PHE A 175 -10.95 -28.70 -2.13
CA PHE A 175 -11.22 -29.59 -0.99
C PHE A 175 -11.90 -30.92 -1.36
N PHE A 176 -12.60 -30.97 -2.50
CA PHE A 176 -13.42 -32.14 -2.88
C PHE A 176 -12.91 -32.95 -4.06
N ARG A 177 -11.76 -32.60 -4.65
CA ARG A 177 -11.10 -33.42 -5.68
C ARG A 177 -9.59 -33.44 -5.43
N PRO A 178 -8.98 -34.60 -5.13
CA PRO A 178 -7.53 -34.72 -5.08
C PRO A 178 -6.94 -34.48 -6.48
N TYR A 179 -5.66 -34.13 -6.52
CA TYR A 179 -4.92 -34.10 -7.78
C TYR A 179 -4.56 -35.53 -8.18
N ASP A 180 -4.83 -35.87 -9.45
CA ASP A 180 -4.15 -36.96 -10.16
C ASP A 180 -2.74 -36.50 -10.56
#